data_AF-A0A1Z5K6M2-F1
#
_entry.id   AF-A0A1Z5K6M2-F1
#
_cell.length_a   1.000
_cell.length_b   1.000
_cell.length_c   1.000
_cell.angle_alpha   90.00
_cell.angle_beta   90.00
_cell.angle_gamma   90.00
#
_symmetry.space_group_name_H-M   'P 1'
#
loop_
_entity.id
_entity.type
_entity.pdbx_description
1 polymer ?
#
loop_
_entity_poly.entity_id
_entity_poly.type
_entity_poly.pdbx_seq_one_letter_code
_entity_poly.pdbx_strand_id
1 'polypeptide(L)'
;MLLSRHGILATFCWWSTLFWLPSVYSFTCNRSFRVIRRSLSRFSTSLLAEDDEWELSHGLLLSSFTDGLRNNVVAQEVLRRGLIRTLVLEAIRHVESIVQQSATFSPCCGPTNVAAWFCLEQLDEAISKLDDDIDDPLEVFWNCFTEKDYASLLPNTVLRVAYVPTAMYALRPESQNTSGKQRQRARADAKQRRDELFRLLQELMTHSQHDSMIPVQICTVDWDDGSVKQPQQSQYCPLDLATIPTQGKQVFNEWSPHLVYVQGGNTFWLHHCMKKGDWDKDLLQLRSNSFYIGSSAGAILTGRWMQTACWKEWDDPRVVPGMEDYAAWESVPGLQMMGDYSVFVHYEEEQWATKVEEKSREMEGGRRHLITLRDDQALFVNGRQRQVQILSNLVTSVEKEFASQL
;
A
#
# COMPACT_ATOMS: atom_id res chain seq x y z
N MET A 1 19.65 25.59 11.05
CA MET A 1 18.18 25.71 11.10
C MET A 1 17.62 24.43 10.49
N LEU A 2 17.36 23.43 11.32
CA LEU A 2 16.94 22.09 10.89
C LEU A 2 15.41 22.04 10.90
N LEU A 3 14.81 21.83 9.73
CA LEU A 3 13.39 21.50 9.58
C LEU A 3 13.35 20.01 9.22
N SER A 4 12.84 19.18 10.13
CA SER A 4 12.43 17.81 9.77
C SER A 4 11.17 17.88 8.91
N ARG A 5 10.93 16.86 8.07
CA ARG A 5 9.70 16.69 7.26
C ARG A 5 8.40 16.73 8.09
N HIS A 6 8.48 16.64 9.42
CA HIS A 6 7.34 16.61 10.34
C HIS A 6 7.07 17.94 11.06
N GLY A 7 7.64 19.06 10.61
CA GLY A 7 7.19 20.39 11.06
C GLY A 7 7.45 20.72 12.53
N ILE A 8 8.48 20.14 13.15
CA ILE A 8 8.89 20.56 14.51
C ILE A 8 9.76 21.82 14.38
N LEU A 9 9.14 22.97 14.64
CA LEU A 9 9.81 24.26 14.82
C LEU A 9 10.52 24.26 16.19
N ALA A 10 11.80 23.94 16.21
CA ALA A 10 12.65 24.22 17.36
C ALA A 10 12.94 25.73 17.41
N THR A 11 12.17 26.47 18.21
CA THR A 11 12.49 27.86 18.57
C THR A 11 13.71 27.86 19.49
N PHE A 12 14.87 28.24 18.94
CA PHE A 12 16.06 28.53 19.74
C PHE A 12 15.80 29.78 20.59
N CYS A 13 15.59 29.59 21.89
CA CYS A 13 15.68 30.67 22.88
C CYS A 13 17.16 30.98 23.11
N TRP A 14 17.66 32.04 22.47
CA TRP A 14 18.91 32.68 22.85
C TRP A 14 18.62 33.65 23.99
N TRP A 15 18.96 33.26 25.22
CA TRP A 15 19.06 34.20 26.34
C TRP A 15 20.52 34.60 26.54
N SER A 16 20.66 35.90 26.76
CA SER A 16 21.82 36.76 26.75
C SER A 16 22.96 36.39 27.71
N THR A 17 24.20 36.61 27.27
CA THR A 17 25.26 37.09 28.15
C THR A 17 26.10 38.13 27.40
N LEU A 18 25.90 39.39 27.77
CA LEU A 18 26.77 40.50 27.40
C LEU A 18 28.15 40.27 28.04
N PHE A 19 29.22 40.23 27.24
CA PHE A 19 30.47 40.88 27.59
C PHE A 19 31.21 41.31 26.31
N TRP A 20 31.63 42.58 26.32
CA TRP A 20 32.44 43.27 25.33
C TRP A 20 33.85 42.64 25.16
N LEU A 21 34.34 42.55 23.92
CA LEU A 21 35.58 43.17 23.40
C LEU A 21 35.85 42.74 21.92
N PRO A 22 36.65 43.50 21.13
CA PRO A 22 36.55 43.56 19.66
C PRO A 22 37.69 42.85 18.88
N SER A 23 37.37 42.51 17.62
CA SER A 23 38.26 42.29 16.44
C SER A 23 39.28 41.13 16.56
N VAL A 24 39.52 40.22 15.62
CA VAL A 24 39.85 40.36 14.18
C VAL A 24 39.69 38.96 13.52
N TYR A 25 39.57 38.94 12.18
CA TYR A 25 39.69 37.84 11.22
C TYR A 25 38.40 37.15 10.72
N SER A 26 37.92 37.70 9.60
CA SER A 26 37.04 37.03 8.65
C SER A 26 37.79 35.90 7.95
N PHE A 27 37.24 34.69 8.00
CA PHE A 27 37.45 33.66 6.99
C PHE A 27 36.08 33.33 6.38
N THR A 28 35.82 33.85 5.18
CA THR A 28 34.66 33.50 4.38
C THR A 28 34.99 32.26 3.56
N CYS A 29 34.55 31.07 3.99
CA CYS A 29 34.43 29.91 3.12
C CYS A 29 33.03 29.92 2.51
N ASN A 30 32.96 30.37 1.25
CA ASN A 30 31.73 30.53 0.50
C ASN A 30 31.44 29.22 -0.26
N ARG A 31 30.72 28.28 0.36
CA ARG A 31 30.02 27.21 -0.37
C ARG A 31 28.51 27.42 -0.16
N SER A 32 27.91 28.07 -1.14
CA SER A 32 26.46 28.23 -1.27
C SER A 32 25.82 26.86 -1.47
N PHE A 33 25.21 26.30 -0.43
CA PHE A 33 24.26 25.20 -0.56
C PHE A 33 22.99 25.73 -1.24
N ARG A 34 22.79 25.33 -2.49
CA ARG A 34 21.56 25.57 -3.24
C ARG A 34 20.56 24.49 -2.83
N VAL A 35 19.86 24.69 -1.72
CA VAL A 35 18.63 23.93 -1.46
C VAL A 35 17.64 24.34 -2.53
N ILE A 36 17.31 23.42 -3.44
CA ILE A 36 16.23 23.61 -4.40
C ILE A 36 14.92 23.59 -3.60
N ARG A 37 14.54 24.75 -3.05
CA ARG A 37 13.16 24.99 -2.64
C ARG A 37 12.34 25.14 -3.91
N ARG A 38 11.58 24.10 -4.28
CA ARG A 38 10.41 24.31 -5.15
C ARG A 38 9.46 25.25 -4.40
N SER A 39 9.41 26.49 -4.87
CA SER A 39 8.50 27.53 -4.41
C SER A 39 7.07 27.12 -4.75
N LEU A 40 6.32 26.62 -3.76
CA LEU A 40 4.86 26.67 -3.79
C LEU A 40 4.45 28.09 -3.44
N SER A 41 4.13 28.86 -4.48
CA SER A 41 3.62 30.23 -4.36
C SER A 41 2.17 30.24 -3.85
N ARG A 42 1.96 31.00 -2.78
CA ARG A 42 0.77 31.76 -2.38
C ARG A 42 -0.51 31.58 -3.24
N PHE A 43 -1.56 31.02 -2.63
CA PHE A 43 -2.96 31.43 -2.79
C PHE A 43 -3.58 31.42 -1.37
N SER A 44 -3.93 32.60 -0.85
CA SER A 44 -5.31 33.12 -0.76
C SER A 44 -6.23 32.25 0.09
N THR A 45 -6.40 32.67 1.35
CA THR A 45 -7.46 32.21 2.24
C THR A 45 -8.83 32.61 1.68
N SER A 46 -9.48 31.70 0.97
CA SER A 46 -10.92 31.75 0.73
C SER A 46 -11.51 30.37 1.00
N LEU A 47 -12.57 30.35 1.80
CA LEU A 47 -13.48 29.22 2.05
C LEU A 47 -13.71 28.39 0.77
N LEU A 48 -13.04 27.24 0.67
CA LEU A 48 -13.22 26.22 -0.36
C LEU A 48 -13.29 24.88 0.37
N ALA A 49 -14.11 23.97 -0.16
CA ALA A 49 -14.48 22.68 0.41
C ALA A 49 -13.31 21.94 1.06
N GLU A 50 -13.56 21.36 2.24
CA GLU A 50 -12.65 20.45 2.90
C GLU A 50 -12.20 19.36 1.91
N ASP A 51 -10.89 19.18 1.83
CA ASP A 51 -10.18 18.49 0.76
C ASP A 51 -10.70 17.07 0.49
N ASP A 52 -11.02 16.76 -0.79
CA ASP A 52 -11.15 15.40 -1.32
C ASP A 52 -9.79 14.68 -1.24
N GLU A 53 -9.39 14.28 -0.04
CA GLU A 53 -8.10 13.69 0.23
C GLU A 53 -8.14 12.20 -0.06
N TRP A 54 -7.46 11.76 -1.13
CA TRP A 54 -7.28 10.34 -1.41
C TRP A 54 -6.56 9.69 -0.23
N GLU A 55 -7.19 8.69 0.36
CA GLU A 55 -6.62 8.05 1.53
C GLU A 55 -5.50 7.08 1.16
N LEU A 56 -5.61 6.36 0.02
CA LEU A 56 -4.61 5.36 -0.34
C LEU A 56 -3.36 5.98 -0.98
N SER A 57 -2.19 5.83 -0.34
CA SER A 57 -0.96 6.36 -0.95
C SER A 57 -0.57 5.63 -2.23
N HIS A 58 -0.54 4.29 -2.19
CA HIS A 58 -0.27 3.44 -3.34
C HIS A 58 -1.02 2.12 -3.21
N GLY A 59 -1.56 1.63 -4.32
CA GLY A 59 -2.11 0.29 -4.35
C GLY A 59 -2.48 -0.19 -5.74
N LEU A 60 -2.92 -1.45 -5.78
CA LEU A 60 -3.28 -2.15 -6.99
C LEU A 60 -4.64 -2.80 -6.82
N LEU A 61 -5.61 -2.43 -7.67
CA LEU A 61 -6.93 -3.03 -7.65
C LEU A 61 -7.08 -3.99 -8.82
N LEU A 62 -7.43 -5.22 -8.52
CA LEU A 62 -7.46 -6.34 -9.46
C LEU A 62 -8.89 -6.77 -9.69
N SER A 63 -9.22 -7.10 -10.94
CA SER A 63 -10.42 -7.89 -11.20
C SER A 63 -10.16 -9.37 -10.84
N SER A 64 -9.13 -9.98 -11.43
CA SER A 64 -8.69 -11.37 -11.18
C SER A 64 -7.27 -11.41 -10.64
N PHE A 65 -6.99 -12.28 -9.67
CA PHE A 65 -5.60 -12.52 -9.20
C PHE A 65 -4.75 -13.17 -10.29
N THR A 66 -5.29 -14.17 -10.98
CA THR A 66 -4.55 -14.92 -12.00
C THR A 66 -4.23 -14.03 -13.19
N ASP A 67 -5.24 -13.36 -13.74
CA ASP A 67 -5.09 -12.66 -15.01
C ASP A 67 -4.59 -11.22 -14.82
N GLY A 68 -5.08 -10.55 -13.78
CA GLY A 68 -4.76 -9.15 -13.48
C GLY A 68 -3.47 -8.95 -12.71
N LEU A 69 -2.90 -10.00 -12.09
CA LEU A 69 -1.60 -9.91 -11.40
C LEU A 69 -0.62 -10.99 -11.85
N ARG A 70 -0.94 -12.28 -11.72
CA ARG A 70 0.02 -13.35 -12.00
C ARG A 70 0.46 -13.42 -13.47
N ASN A 71 -0.43 -13.10 -14.39
CA ASN A 71 -0.10 -13.04 -15.82
C ASN A 71 0.25 -11.61 -16.28
N ASN A 72 0.20 -10.63 -15.36
CA ASN A 72 0.41 -9.21 -15.65
C ASN A 72 1.76 -8.70 -15.20
N VAL A 73 2.72 -8.75 -16.12
CA VAL A 73 4.11 -8.31 -15.90
C VAL A 73 4.16 -6.83 -15.50
N VAL A 74 3.33 -5.98 -16.09
CA VAL A 74 3.29 -4.54 -15.75
C VAL A 74 2.79 -4.34 -14.33
N ALA A 75 1.73 -5.05 -13.94
CA ALA A 75 1.19 -5.00 -12.58
C ALA A 75 2.15 -5.60 -11.55
N GLN A 76 2.89 -6.66 -11.91
CA GLN A 76 3.96 -7.22 -11.10
C GLN A 76 5.11 -6.24 -10.90
N GLU A 77 5.49 -5.49 -11.93
CA GLU A 77 6.53 -4.47 -11.82
C GLU A 77 6.12 -3.35 -10.87
N VAL A 78 4.90 -2.84 -11.04
CA VAL A 78 4.31 -1.83 -10.16
C VAL A 78 4.23 -2.34 -8.72
N LEU A 79 3.84 -3.60 -8.53
CA LEU A 79 3.85 -4.23 -7.21
C LEU A 79 5.27 -4.28 -6.64
N ARG A 80 6.24 -4.82 -7.38
CA ARG A 80 7.64 -4.93 -6.96
C ARG A 80 8.19 -3.58 -6.54
N ARG A 81 8.04 -2.55 -7.39
CA ARG A 81 8.46 -1.17 -7.09
C ARG A 81 7.78 -0.62 -5.83
N GLY A 82 6.47 -0.81 -5.69
CA GLY A 82 5.70 -0.38 -4.53
C GLY A 82 6.15 -1.03 -3.21
N LEU A 83 6.47 -2.32 -3.24
CA LEU A 83 6.95 -3.06 -2.06
C LEU A 83 8.36 -2.61 -1.67
N ILE A 84 9.28 -2.49 -2.63
CA ILE A 84 10.64 -2.01 -2.38
C ILE A 84 10.60 -0.61 -1.79
N ARG A 85 9.81 0.29 -2.39
CA ARG A 85 9.60 1.63 -1.88
C ARG A 85 9.12 1.63 -0.43
N THR A 86 8.23 0.70 -0.08
CA THR A 86 7.72 0.55 1.28
C THR A 86 8.82 0.14 2.27
N LEU A 87 9.70 -0.79 1.87
CA LEU A 87 10.85 -1.21 2.68
C LEU A 87 11.87 -0.08 2.88
N VAL A 88 12.17 0.68 1.81
CA VAL A 88 13.07 1.85 1.90
C VAL A 88 12.48 2.91 2.84
N LEU A 89 11.17 3.17 2.77
CA LEU A 89 10.51 4.10 3.70
C LEU A 89 10.55 3.62 5.16
N GLU A 90 10.44 2.31 5.41
CA GLU A 90 10.63 1.77 6.76
C GLU A 90 12.06 2.05 7.26
N ALA A 91 13.07 1.77 6.43
CA ALA A 91 14.47 2.05 6.77
C ALA A 91 14.70 3.55 7.03
N ILE A 92 14.13 4.44 6.23
CA ILE A 92 14.18 5.90 6.45
C ILE A 92 13.66 6.24 7.85
N ARG A 93 12.47 5.78 8.23
CA ARG A 93 11.91 6.07 9.56
C ARG A 93 12.77 5.53 10.69
N HIS A 94 13.35 4.34 10.50
CA HIS A 94 14.26 3.75 11.48
C HIS A 94 15.51 4.62 11.67
N VAL A 95 16.15 5.02 10.57
CA VAL A 95 17.35 5.87 10.59
C VAL A 95 17.04 7.28 11.11
N GLU A 96 15.90 7.86 10.74
CA GLU A 96 15.41 9.14 11.30
C GLU A 96 15.28 9.08 12.83
N SER A 97 14.76 7.97 13.37
CA SER A 97 14.67 7.77 14.82
C SER A 97 16.04 7.72 15.48
N ILE A 98 17.03 7.06 14.86
CA ILE A 98 18.42 7.04 15.35
C ILE A 98 19.00 8.47 15.34
N VAL A 99 18.83 9.21 14.25
CA VAL A 99 19.30 10.60 14.13
C VAL A 99 18.65 11.48 15.20
N GLN A 100 17.33 11.37 15.39
CA GLN A 100 16.60 12.11 16.40
C GLN A 100 17.09 11.80 17.82
N GLN A 101 17.30 10.52 18.15
CA GLN A 101 17.84 10.10 19.44
C GLN A 101 19.29 10.58 19.65
N SER A 102 20.08 10.70 18.59
CA SER A 102 21.45 11.24 18.69
C SER A 102 21.49 12.75 18.95
N ALA A 103 20.46 13.48 18.51
CA ALA A 103 20.38 14.93 18.62
C ALA A 103 19.84 15.42 19.99
N THR A 104 19.14 14.58 20.76
CA THR A 104 18.58 14.97 22.06
C THR A 104 19.66 15.22 23.14
N PHE A 105 20.86 14.66 22.98
CA PHE A 105 21.93 14.78 23.98
C PHE A 105 22.64 16.14 24.01
N SER A 106 22.55 16.95 22.95
CA SER A 106 23.01 18.35 22.98
C SER A 106 22.41 19.16 21.83
N PRO A 107 21.45 20.08 22.10
CA PRO A 107 20.83 20.93 21.09
C PRO A 107 21.82 21.80 20.30
N CYS A 108 23.01 22.03 20.85
CA CYS A 108 24.05 22.87 20.27
C CYS A 108 25.08 22.09 19.45
N CYS A 109 25.14 20.76 19.55
CA CYS A 109 26.20 19.95 18.93
C CYS A 109 25.76 19.19 17.67
N GLY A 110 24.49 19.28 17.27
CA GLY A 110 23.96 18.52 16.13
C GLY A 110 23.88 17.01 16.41
N PRO A 111 23.45 16.21 15.41
CA PRO A 111 23.41 14.75 15.55
C PRO A 111 24.83 14.20 15.69
N THR A 112 25.06 13.41 16.73
CA THR A 112 26.37 12.77 16.98
C THR A 112 26.62 11.57 16.05
N ASN A 113 25.56 10.98 15.51
CA ASN A 113 25.65 9.86 14.57
C ASN A 113 25.65 10.36 13.13
N VAL A 114 26.82 10.81 12.66
CA VAL A 114 27.03 11.31 11.29
C VAL A 114 26.79 10.21 10.24
N ALA A 115 27.08 8.95 10.56
CA ALA A 115 26.82 7.82 9.66
C ALA A 115 25.32 7.64 9.39
N ALA A 116 24.47 7.78 10.41
CA ALA A 116 23.02 7.75 10.25
C ALA A 116 22.51 8.90 9.37
N TRP A 117 23.13 10.08 9.46
CA TRP A 117 22.79 11.19 8.56
C TRP A 117 23.10 10.87 7.09
N PHE A 118 24.31 10.37 6.78
CA PHE A 118 24.67 9.99 5.42
C PHE A 118 23.82 8.82 4.89
N CYS A 119 23.51 7.84 5.75
CA CYS A 119 22.58 6.77 5.42
C CYS A 119 21.20 7.32 5.01
N LEU A 120 20.68 8.33 5.72
CA LEU A 120 19.42 8.97 5.40
C LEU A 120 19.45 9.67 4.03
N GLU A 121 20.53 10.39 3.70
CA GLU A 121 20.69 11.04 2.39
C GLU A 121 20.67 10.02 1.24
N GLN A 122 21.32 8.87 1.42
CA GLN A 122 21.32 7.81 0.42
C GLN A 122 19.96 7.13 0.25
N LEU A 123 19.24 6.90 1.36
CA LEU A 123 17.89 6.34 1.29
C LEU A 123 16.91 7.32 0.61
N ASP A 124 17.04 8.63 0.84
CA ASP A 124 16.26 9.65 0.13
C ASP A 124 16.58 9.67 -1.39
N GLU A 125 17.85 9.52 -1.78
CA GLU A 125 18.25 9.36 -3.18
C GLU A 125 17.63 8.10 -3.80
N ALA A 126 17.63 6.98 -3.06
CA ALA A 126 17.01 5.73 -3.49
C ALA A 126 15.52 5.88 -3.75
N ILE A 127 14.79 6.59 -2.88
CA ILE A 127 13.37 6.90 -3.10
C ILE A 127 13.18 7.73 -4.37
N SER A 128 14.06 8.72 -4.62
CA SER A 128 13.99 9.52 -5.86
C SER A 128 14.14 8.63 -7.10
N LYS A 129 15.12 7.73 -7.11
CA LYS A 129 15.32 6.77 -8.23
C LYS A 129 14.14 5.84 -8.42
N LEU A 130 13.53 5.38 -7.33
CA LEU A 130 12.31 4.56 -7.39
C LEU A 130 11.12 5.33 -7.97
N ASP A 131 11.00 6.62 -7.69
CA ASP A 131 9.92 7.47 -8.21
C ASP A 131 10.15 7.89 -9.69
N ASP A 132 11.40 7.89 -10.18
CA ASP A 132 11.75 8.28 -11.56
C ASP A 132 11.55 7.16 -12.62
N ASP A 133 11.24 5.92 -12.20
CA ASP A 133 10.97 4.73 -13.06
C ASP A 133 12.11 4.32 -14.02
N ILE A 134 13.36 4.70 -13.72
CA ILE A 134 14.52 4.43 -14.59
C ILE A 134 15.21 3.11 -14.22
N ASP A 135 15.36 2.84 -12.92
CA ASP A 135 16.19 1.75 -12.42
C ASP A 135 15.35 0.53 -11.99
N ASP A 136 15.99 -0.66 -11.98
CA ASP A 136 15.41 -1.87 -11.37
C ASP A 136 15.24 -1.61 -9.86
N PRO A 137 14.01 -1.69 -9.32
CA PRO A 137 13.76 -1.47 -7.89
C PRO A 137 14.65 -2.34 -6.98
N LEU A 138 14.91 -3.59 -7.35
CA LEU A 138 15.73 -4.47 -6.53
C LEU A 138 17.20 -4.08 -6.54
N GLU A 139 17.73 -3.61 -7.68
CA GLU A 139 19.10 -3.10 -7.76
C GLU A 139 19.26 -1.85 -6.89
N VAL A 140 18.30 -0.91 -6.97
CA VAL A 140 18.26 0.28 -6.10
C VAL A 140 18.25 -0.13 -4.63
N PHE A 141 17.42 -1.11 -4.27
CA PHE A 141 17.38 -1.62 -2.90
C PHE A 141 18.72 -2.21 -2.47
N TRP A 142 19.30 -3.14 -3.21
CA TRP A 142 20.53 -3.81 -2.77
C TRP A 142 21.73 -2.88 -2.76
N ASN A 143 21.82 -1.92 -3.68
CA ASN A 143 22.86 -0.89 -3.65
C ASN A 143 22.83 -0.08 -2.33
N CYS A 144 21.64 0.18 -1.79
CA CYS A 144 21.51 0.88 -0.51
C CYS A 144 21.71 -0.03 0.72
N PHE A 145 21.29 -1.30 0.64
CA PHE A 145 21.27 -2.19 1.80
C PHE A 145 22.50 -3.07 1.96
N THR A 146 23.34 -3.21 0.93
CA THR A 146 24.59 -3.99 0.99
C THR A 146 25.82 -3.14 1.28
N GLU A 147 25.68 -1.82 1.31
CA GLU A 147 26.79 -0.93 1.60
C GLU A 147 27.28 -1.12 3.05
N LYS A 148 28.53 -1.56 3.18
CA LYS A 148 29.11 -2.03 4.45
C LYS A 148 29.10 -0.95 5.53
N ASP A 149 29.17 0.31 5.13
CA ASP A 149 29.29 1.44 6.04
C ASP A 149 27.98 1.69 6.82
N TYR A 150 26.83 1.23 6.30
CA TYR A 150 25.51 1.50 6.89
C TYR A 150 24.70 0.25 7.24
N ALA A 151 25.18 -0.95 6.90
CA ALA A 151 24.47 -2.20 7.16
C ALA A 151 24.05 -2.40 8.63
N SER A 152 24.82 -1.87 9.59
CA SER A 152 24.49 -1.93 11.03
C SER A 152 23.39 -0.96 11.49
N LEU A 153 23.08 0.05 10.67
CA LEU A 153 22.05 1.06 10.93
C LEU A 153 20.71 0.71 10.28
N LEU A 154 20.70 -0.23 9.35
CA LEU A 154 19.51 -0.63 8.62
C LEU A 154 18.77 -1.74 9.38
N PRO A 155 17.43 -1.71 9.39
CA PRO A 155 16.65 -2.76 10.03
C PRO A 155 16.81 -4.08 9.26
N ASN A 156 16.65 -5.20 9.97
CA ASN A 156 16.49 -6.50 9.33
C ASN A 156 15.31 -6.45 8.37
N THR A 157 15.60 -6.46 7.08
CA THR A 157 14.56 -6.24 6.07
C THR A 157 13.78 -7.52 5.85
N VAL A 158 12.51 -7.49 6.20
CA VAL A 158 11.57 -8.59 5.97
C VAL A 158 10.30 -8.01 5.37
N LEU A 159 9.86 -8.56 4.24
CA LEU A 159 8.59 -8.18 3.64
C LEU A 159 7.43 -8.79 4.45
N ARG A 160 6.69 -7.95 5.19
CA ARG A 160 5.55 -8.35 6.01
C ARG A 160 4.24 -8.20 5.23
N VAL A 161 3.45 -9.27 5.16
CA VAL A 161 2.23 -9.35 4.35
C VAL A 161 1.04 -9.78 5.21
N ALA A 162 0.00 -8.96 5.24
CA ALA A 162 -1.30 -9.32 5.80
C ALA A 162 -2.25 -9.74 4.67
N TYR A 163 -2.63 -11.01 4.64
CA TYR A 163 -3.59 -11.55 3.68
C TYR A 163 -4.98 -11.69 4.32
N VAL A 164 -5.99 -11.06 3.73
CA VAL A 164 -7.36 -10.95 4.25
C VAL A 164 -8.33 -11.69 3.32
N PRO A 165 -8.67 -12.96 3.62
CA PRO A 165 -9.58 -13.78 2.81
C PRO A 165 -11.05 -13.66 3.21
N THR A 166 -11.42 -12.76 4.13
CA THR A 166 -12.73 -12.76 4.81
C THR A 166 -13.93 -12.77 3.86
N ALA A 167 -13.83 -12.11 2.70
CA ALA A 167 -14.88 -12.15 1.68
C ALA A 167 -15.25 -13.59 1.24
N MET A 168 -14.29 -14.51 1.22
CA MET A 168 -14.50 -15.92 0.86
C MET A 168 -15.27 -16.71 1.93
N TYR A 169 -15.35 -16.19 3.16
CA TYR A 169 -15.93 -16.90 4.31
C TYR A 169 -17.44 -16.72 4.45
N ALA A 170 -18.05 -15.92 3.57
CA ALA A 170 -19.49 -15.74 3.50
C ALA A 170 -20.18 -17.11 3.33
N LEU A 171 -21.10 -17.40 4.25
CA LEU A 171 -21.88 -18.63 4.20
C LEU A 171 -22.97 -18.50 3.14
N ARG A 172 -23.20 -19.58 2.39
CA ARG A 172 -24.27 -19.65 1.41
C ARG A 172 -25.53 -20.25 2.06
N PRO A 173 -26.61 -19.47 2.24
CA PRO A 173 -27.84 -19.96 2.88
C PRO A 173 -28.47 -21.14 2.13
N GLU A 174 -28.32 -21.18 0.81
CA GLU A 174 -28.88 -22.21 -0.08
C GLU A 174 -28.02 -23.49 -0.18
N SER A 175 -26.85 -23.51 0.47
CA SER A 175 -25.98 -24.68 0.40
C SER A 175 -26.50 -25.84 1.25
N GLN A 176 -26.50 -27.05 0.69
CA GLN A 176 -26.78 -28.29 1.42
C GLN A 176 -25.66 -28.68 2.40
N ASN A 177 -24.50 -28.01 2.34
CA ASN A 177 -23.40 -28.27 3.27
C ASN A 177 -23.61 -27.50 4.58
N THR A 178 -23.29 -28.15 5.70
CA THR A 178 -23.27 -27.49 7.01
C THR A 178 -22.32 -26.28 6.99
N SER A 179 -22.64 -25.26 7.81
CA SER A 179 -21.81 -24.07 7.95
C SER A 179 -20.35 -24.40 8.30
N GLY A 180 -20.12 -25.41 9.14
CA GLY A 180 -18.79 -25.90 9.48
C GLY A 180 -18.00 -26.40 8.28
N LYS A 181 -18.63 -27.18 7.39
CA LYS A 181 -17.99 -27.70 6.17
C LYS A 181 -17.71 -26.58 5.17
N GLN A 182 -18.63 -25.61 5.02
CA GLN A 182 -18.41 -24.43 4.18
C GLN A 182 -17.20 -23.62 4.67
N ARG A 183 -17.12 -23.32 5.99
CA ARG A 183 -15.97 -22.62 6.58
C ARG A 183 -14.67 -23.39 6.44
N GLN A 184 -14.69 -24.72 6.62
CA GLN A 184 -13.50 -25.55 6.44
C GLN A 184 -12.96 -25.47 5.01
N ARG A 185 -13.85 -25.57 4.00
CA ARG A 185 -13.47 -25.43 2.59
C ARG A 185 -12.92 -24.04 2.30
N ALA A 186 -13.63 -22.99 2.72
CA ALA A 186 -13.22 -21.62 2.47
C ALA A 186 -11.85 -21.30 3.11
N ARG A 187 -11.57 -21.83 4.31
CA ARG A 187 -10.26 -21.72 4.96
C ARG A 187 -9.16 -22.48 4.21
N ALA A 188 -9.47 -23.65 3.65
CA ALA A 188 -8.53 -24.40 2.83
C ALA A 188 -8.20 -23.63 1.53
N ASP A 189 -9.21 -23.10 0.85
CA ASP A 189 -9.05 -22.30 -0.38
C ASP A 189 -8.27 -21.01 -0.09
N ALA A 190 -8.56 -20.33 1.03
CA ALA A 190 -7.81 -19.16 1.48
C ALA A 190 -6.34 -19.47 1.78
N LYS A 191 -6.05 -20.63 2.40
CA LYS A 191 -4.67 -21.10 2.63
C LYS A 191 -3.94 -21.29 1.30
N GLN A 192 -4.58 -21.96 0.33
CA GLN A 192 -4.00 -22.18 -0.98
C GLN A 192 -3.66 -20.85 -1.68
N ARG A 193 -4.61 -19.90 -1.72
CA ARG A 193 -4.40 -18.59 -2.37
C ARG A 193 -3.33 -17.76 -1.68
N ARG A 194 -3.25 -17.79 -0.35
CA ARG A 194 -2.15 -17.17 0.40
C ARG A 194 -0.80 -17.79 0.00
N ASP A 195 -0.73 -19.11 -0.08
CA ASP A 195 0.51 -19.82 -0.43
C ASP A 195 0.91 -19.54 -1.90
N GLU A 196 -0.04 -19.33 -2.81
CA GLU A 196 0.20 -18.85 -4.18
C GLU A 196 0.74 -17.42 -4.21
N LEU A 197 0.12 -16.49 -3.46
CA LEU A 197 0.61 -15.12 -3.30
C LEU A 197 2.02 -15.10 -2.72
N PHE A 198 2.30 -15.93 -1.72
CA PHE A 198 3.62 -16.05 -1.11
C PHE A 198 4.69 -16.44 -2.15
N ARG A 199 4.44 -17.45 -2.98
CA ARG A 199 5.38 -17.85 -4.04
C ARG A 199 5.62 -16.74 -5.05
N LEU A 200 4.57 -16.07 -5.50
CA LEU A 200 4.69 -14.92 -6.40
C LEU A 200 5.57 -13.83 -5.78
N LEU A 201 5.35 -13.48 -4.52
CA LEU A 201 6.16 -12.47 -3.84
C LEU A 201 7.62 -12.91 -3.67
N GLN A 202 7.89 -14.19 -3.40
CA GLN A 202 9.26 -14.69 -3.37
C GLN A 202 9.95 -14.55 -4.74
N GLU A 203 9.25 -14.90 -5.82
CA GLU A 203 9.75 -14.75 -7.19
C GLU A 203 10.06 -13.27 -7.49
N LEU A 204 9.14 -12.35 -7.16
CA LEU A 204 9.30 -10.91 -7.40
C LEU A 204 10.40 -10.26 -6.55
N MET A 205 10.72 -10.84 -5.39
CA MET A 205 11.70 -10.30 -4.44
C MET A 205 13.07 -11.00 -4.54
N THR A 206 13.25 -11.85 -5.56
CA THR A 206 14.53 -12.49 -5.88
C THR A 206 15.23 -11.69 -6.97
N HIS A 207 16.43 -11.18 -6.67
CA HIS A 207 17.24 -10.46 -7.66
C HIS A 207 18.12 -11.45 -8.44
N SER A 208 18.23 -11.28 -9.75
CA SER A 208 18.99 -12.22 -10.60
C SER A 208 20.49 -12.22 -10.35
N GLN A 209 21.05 -11.09 -9.90
CA GLN A 209 22.49 -10.91 -9.69
C GLN A 209 22.93 -11.02 -8.23
N HIS A 210 21.98 -11.09 -7.29
CA HIS A 210 22.30 -11.24 -5.87
C HIS A 210 21.77 -12.60 -5.40
N ASP A 211 22.64 -13.43 -4.81
CA ASP A 211 22.25 -14.70 -4.19
C ASP A 211 21.31 -14.52 -2.98
N SER A 212 21.05 -13.27 -2.57
CA SER A 212 20.19 -12.92 -1.45
C SER A 212 18.78 -12.56 -1.94
N MET A 213 17.78 -13.16 -1.28
CA MET A 213 16.36 -12.84 -1.46
C MET A 213 15.89 -12.02 -0.25
N ILE A 214 15.03 -11.03 -0.46
CA ILE A 214 14.36 -10.35 0.65
C ILE A 214 13.37 -11.35 1.29
N PRO A 215 13.54 -11.72 2.57
CA PRO A 215 12.67 -12.70 3.21
C PRO A 215 11.21 -12.20 3.27
N VAL A 216 10.26 -13.10 3.04
CA VAL A 216 8.82 -12.79 3.10
C VAL A 216 8.19 -13.47 4.33
N GLN A 217 7.46 -12.69 5.13
CA GLN A 217 6.55 -13.18 6.16
C GLN A 217 5.13 -12.84 5.77
N ILE A 218 4.26 -13.84 5.77
CA ILE A 218 2.85 -13.66 5.44
C ILE A 218 1.98 -14.26 6.54
N CYS A 219 0.89 -13.60 6.91
CA CYS A 219 -0.13 -14.16 7.79
C CYS A 219 -1.53 -13.97 7.22
N THR A 220 -2.45 -14.87 7.57
CA THR A 220 -3.87 -14.68 7.28
C THR A 220 -4.52 -13.91 8.43
N VAL A 221 -5.29 -12.87 8.13
CA VAL A 221 -6.11 -12.15 9.10
C VAL A 221 -7.57 -12.31 8.72
N ASP A 222 -8.38 -12.88 9.62
CA ASP A 222 -9.82 -12.96 9.43
C ASP A 222 -10.50 -11.77 10.12
N TRP A 223 -11.12 -10.87 9.36
CA TRP A 223 -11.83 -9.72 9.91
C TRP A 223 -13.16 -10.08 10.60
N ASP A 224 -13.72 -11.28 10.42
CA ASP A 224 -14.96 -11.68 11.12
C ASP A 224 -14.72 -11.85 12.63
N ASP A 225 -13.64 -12.52 13.00
CA ASP A 225 -13.29 -12.87 14.39
C ASP A 225 -11.95 -12.29 14.89
N GLY A 226 -11.21 -11.60 14.02
CA GLY A 226 -9.91 -11.02 14.31
C GLY A 226 -8.77 -12.03 14.45
N SER A 227 -9.00 -13.31 14.12
CA SER A 227 -8.01 -14.35 14.29
C SER A 227 -6.89 -14.26 13.25
N VAL A 228 -5.67 -14.58 13.69
CA VAL A 228 -4.50 -14.67 12.81
C VAL A 228 -4.11 -16.13 12.61
N LYS A 229 -3.88 -16.52 11.36
CA LYS A 229 -3.29 -17.83 11.01
C LYS A 229 -1.93 -17.65 10.38
N GLN A 230 -0.92 -18.17 11.07
CA GLN A 230 0.43 -18.24 10.55
C GLN A 230 0.54 -19.36 9.50
N PRO A 231 1.46 -19.25 8.52
CA PRO A 231 1.82 -20.36 7.66
C PRO A 231 2.39 -21.49 8.51
N GLN A 232 2.16 -22.73 8.09
CA GLN A 232 2.92 -23.85 8.67
C GLN A 232 4.39 -23.62 8.33
N GLN A 233 5.30 -23.86 9.29
CA GLN A 233 6.74 -23.74 9.06
C GLN A 233 7.10 -24.43 7.74
N SER A 234 7.46 -23.61 6.78
CA SER A 234 7.87 -24.01 5.46
C SER A 234 9.38 -23.98 5.45
N GLN A 235 10.00 -24.95 4.79
CA GLN A 235 11.46 -24.94 4.55
C GLN A 235 11.95 -23.64 3.87
N TYR A 236 11.04 -22.90 3.24
CA TYR A 236 11.32 -21.64 2.54
C TYR A 236 11.17 -20.39 3.42
N CYS A 237 10.74 -20.52 4.69
CA CYS A 237 10.63 -19.40 5.62
C CYS A 237 11.32 -19.79 6.95
N PRO A 238 12.67 -19.70 7.02
CA PRO A 238 13.42 -20.00 8.23
C PRO A 238 13.24 -18.94 9.33
N LEU A 239 12.37 -17.94 9.10
CA LEU A 239 12.14 -16.84 10.02
C LEU A 239 11.37 -17.29 11.25
N ASP A 240 11.64 -16.60 12.36
CA ASP A 240 10.95 -16.80 13.62
C ASP A 240 9.47 -16.42 13.49
N LEU A 241 8.59 -17.42 13.41
CA LEU A 241 7.14 -17.21 13.39
C LEU A 241 6.63 -16.54 14.67
N ALA A 242 7.41 -16.51 15.75
CA ALA A 242 7.05 -15.81 16.97
C ALA A 242 6.95 -14.28 16.76
N THR A 243 7.52 -13.73 15.68
CA THR A 243 7.38 -12.30 15.36
C THR A 243 6.03 -11.94 14.77
N ILE A 244 5.23 -12.92 14.32
CA ILE A 244 3.90 -12.66 13.74
C ILE A 244 2.87 -12.62 14.89
N PRO A 245 2.12 -11.52 15.07
CA PRO A 245 1.12 -11.43 16.12
C PRO A 245 0.03 -12.49 16.02
N THR A 246 -0.60 -12.81 17.14
CA THR A 246 -1.70 -13.78 17.20
C THR A 246 -3.08 -13.13 17.07
N GLN A 247 -3.16 -11.81 17.23
CA GLN A 247 -4.37 -11.00 17.17
C GLN A 247 -4.34 -10.05 15.98
N GLY A 248 -5.44 -9.97 15.22
CA GLY A 248 -5.49 -9.21 13.97
C GLY A 248 -5.21 -7.72 14.16
N LYS A 249 -5.67 -7.10 15.25
CA LYS A 249 -5.39 -5.69 15.55
C LYS A 249 -3.90 -5.40 15.73
N GLN A 250 -3.17 -6.33 16.34
CA GLN A 250 -1.72 -6.20 16.51
C GLN A 250 -0.98 -6.33 15.17
N VAL A 251 -1.53 -7.09 14.21
CA VAL A 251 -0.97 -7.18 12.86
C VAL A 251 -0.90 -5.79 12.23
N PHE A 252 -1.97 -5.01 12.30
CA PHE A 252 -1.99 -3.68 11.67
C PHE A 252 -1.28 -2.61 12.52
N ASN A 253 -1.44 -2.63 13.85
CA ASN A 253 -0.96 -1.55 14.72
C ASN A 253 0.51 -1.69 15.14
N GLU A 254 0.99 -2.92 15.35
CA GLU A 254 2.33 -3.19 15.88
C GLU A 254 3.24 -3.81 14.82
N TRP A 255 2.75 -4.83 14.11
CA TRP A 255 3.54 -5.52 13.09
C TRP A 255 3.65 -4.73 11.78
N SER A 256 2.73 -3.78 11.53
CA SER A 256 2.77 -2.80 10.43
C SER A 256 3.17 -3.43 9.09
N PRO A 257 2.26 -4.20 8.44
CA PRO A 257 2.56 -4.92 7.22
C PRO A 257 2.97 -3.97 6.09
N HIS A 258 3.89 -4.40 5.25
CA HIS A 258 4.28 -3.68 4.03
C HIS A 258 3.25 -3.87 2.91
N LEU A 259 2.53 -4.99 2.93
CA LEU A 259 1.48 -5.32 1.99
C LEU A 259 0.22 -5.76 2.72
N VAL A 260 -0.91 -5.14 2.41
CA VAL A 260 -2.24 -5.63 2.78
C VAL A 260 -2.93 -6.13 1.52
N TYR A 261 -3.21 -7.42 1.45
CA TYR A 261 -3.92 -8.05 0.33
C TYR A 261 -5.33 -8.44 0.78
N VAL A 262 -6.35 -7.83 0.21
CA VAL A 262 -7.77 -8.14 0.45
C VAL A 262 -8.34 -8.93 -0.72
N GLN A 263 -8.69 -10.19 -0.43
CA GLN A 263 -9.14 -11.16 -1.41
C GLN A 263 -10.60 -10.94 -1.85
N GLY A 264 -10.90 -11.35 -3.08
CA GLY A 264 -12.26 -11.45 -3.60
C GLY A 264 -13.13 -12.49 -2.88
N GLY A 265 -14.44 -12.37 -3.07
CA GLY A 265 -15.46 -13.19 -2.42
C GLY A 265 -16.77 -12.41 -2.39
N ASN A 266 -17.58 -12.57 -1.36
CA ASN A 266 -18.79 -11.77 -1.21
C ASN A 266 -18.46 -10.36 -0.66
N THR A 267 -18.76 -9.33 -1.45
CA THR A 267 -18.44 -7.94 -1.13
C THR A 267 -19.21 -7.41 0.09
N PHE A 268 -20.47 -7.77 0.24
CA PHE A 268 -21.32 -7.32 1.36
C PHE A 268 -20.85 -7.90 2.70
N TRP A 269 -20.49 -9.18 2.72
CA TRP A 269 -19.90 -9.84 3.87
C TRP A 269 -18.56 -9.20 4.27
N LEU A 270 -17.71 -8.93 3.29
CA LEU A 270 -16.43 -8.26 3.52
C LEU A 270 -16.62 -6.89 4.20
N HIS A 271 -17.53 -6.06 3.67
CA HIS A 271 -17.85 -4.77 4.26
C HIS A 271 -18.44 -4.91 5.67
N HIS A 272 -19.36 -5.86 5.88
CA HIS A 272 -19.93 -6.14 7.19
C HIS A 272 -18.86 -6.47 8.23
N CYS A 273 -17.95 -7.41 7.93
CA CYS A 273 -16.87 -7.79 8.84
C CYS A 273 -15.90 -6.62 9.09
N MET A 274 -15.57 -5.85 8.05
CA MET A 274 -14.75 -4.65 8.17
C MET A 274 -15.33 -3.66 9.19
N LYS A 275 -16.62 -3.31 9.05
CA LYS A 275 -17.29 -2.38 9.96
C LYS A 275 -17.50 -2.96 11.35
N LYS A 276 -17.90 -4.23 11.46
CA LYS A 276 -18.09 -4.96 12.72
C LYS A 276 -16.83 -4.93 13.58
N GLY A 277 -15.66 -5.05 12.97
CA GLY A 277 -14.38 -5.06 13.66
C GLY A 277 -13.66 -3.72 13.69
N ASP A 278 -14.23 -2.61 13.22
CA ASP A 278 -13.54 -1.31 13.08
C ASP A 278 -12.21 -1.43 12.31
N TRP A 279 -12.14 -2.27 11.28
CA TRP A 279 -10.91 -2.53 10.52
C TRP A 279 -10.58 -1.41 9.52
N ASP A 280 -11.59 -0.63 9.13
CA ASP A 280 -11.41 0.55 8.29
C ASP A 280 -10.41 1.53 8.91
N LYS A 281 -10.54 1.83 10.21
CA LYS A 281 -9.61 2.70 10.94
C LYS A 281 -8.18 2.18 10.93
N ASP A 282 -7.98 0.87 11.13
CA ASP A 282 -6.63 0.30 11.14
C ASP A 282 -5.98 0.36 9.75
N LEU A 283 -6.76 0.10 8.69
CA LEU A 283 -6.28 0.20 7.31
C LEU A 283 -5.88 1.64 6.95
N LEU A 284 -6.67 2.62 7.38
CA LEU A 284 -6.38 4.03 7.12
C LEU A 284 -5.14 4.52 7.87
N GLN A 285 -4.79 3.93 9.02
CA GLN A 285 -3.53 4.25 9.68
C GLN A 285 -2.30 3.77 8.90
N LEU A 286 -2.44 2.69 8.12
CA LEU A 286 -1.36 2.12 7.32
C LEU A 286 -1.17 2.79 5.96
N ARG A 287 -2.06 3.72 5.60
CA ARG A 287 -2.20 4.25 4.24
C ARG A 287 -0.92 4.86 3.64
N SER A 288 -0.01 5.37 4.46
CA SER A 288 1.27 5.96 4.04
C SER A 288 2.47 5.00 4.05
N ASN A 289 2.30 3.82 4.65
CA ASN A 289 3.38 2.89 5.00
C ASN A 289 3.17 1.48 4.45
N SER A 290 2.06 1.24 3.75
CA SER A 290 1.71 -0.07 3.23
C SER A 290 1.20 0.06 1.80
N PHE A 291 1.52 -0.93 0.98
CA PHE A 291 0.94 -1.13 -0.33
C PHE A 291 -0.37 -1.92 -0.17
N TYR A 292 -1.46 -1.43 -0.76
CA TYR A 292 -2.75 -2.15 -0.73
C TYR A 292 -2.95 -2.93 -2.02
N ILE A 293 -3.45 -4.16 -1.93
CA ILE A 293 -4.00 -4.90 -3.06
C ILE A 293 -5.43 -5.32 -2.75
N GLY A 294 -6.37 -4.91 -3.60
CA GLY A 294 -7.75 -5.37 -3.52
C GLY A 294 -8.09 -6.22 -4.74
N SER A 295 -8.54 -7.46 -4.55
CA SER A 295 -9.02 -8.30 -5.66
C SER A 295 -10.53 -8.43 -5.61
N SER A 296 -11.20 -8.19 -6.74
CA SER A 296 -12.65 -8.32 -6.92
C SER A 296 -13.41 -7.56 -5.81
N ALA A 297 -14.07 -8.24 -4.87
CA ALA A 297 -14.67 -7.62 -3.67
C ALA A 297 -13.73 -6.65 -2.93
N GLY A 298 -12.45 -6.99 -2.77
CA GLY A 298 -11.45 -6.13 -2.14
C GLY A 298 -11.14 -4.87 -2.96
N ALA A 299 -11.34 -4.89 -4.28
CA ALA A 299 -11.23 -3.71 -5.14
C ALA A 299 -12.49 -2.83 -5.02
N ILE A 300 -13.68 -3.44 -5.05
CA ILE A 300 -14.95 -2.71 -4.87
C ILE A 300 -14.95 -1.96 -3.53
N LEU A 301 -14.50 -2.63 -2.46
CA LEU A 301 -14.42 -2.04 -1.11
C LEU A 301 -13.63 -0.74 -1.06
N THR A 302 -12.61 -0.55 -1.91
CA THR A 302 -11.81 0.69 -1.94
C THR A 302 -12.53 1.90 -2.53
N GLY A 303 -13.61 1.66 -3.29
CA GLY A 303 -14.35 2.71 -3.97
C GLY A 303 -15.12 3.61 -3.02
N ARG A 304 -15.68 4.69 -3.58
CA ARG A 304 -16.59 5.58 -2.85
C ARG A 304 -17.85 4.84 -2.38
N TRP A 305 -18.43 4.02 -3.25
CA TRP A 305 -19.70 3.34 -3.01
C TRP A 305 -19.60 1.83 -3.19
N MET A 306 -20.31 1.08 -2.34
CA MET A 306 -20.46 -0.39 -2.47
C MET A 306 -21.42 -0.81 -3.59
N GLN A 307 -22.15 0.15 -4.16
CA GLN A 307 -23.26 -0.09 -5.10
C GLN A 307 -22.87 -0.91 -6.34
N THR A 308 -21.62 -0.84 -6.80
CA THR A 308 -21.18 -1.60 -7.99
C THR A 308 -21.27 -3.13 -7.79
N ALA A 309 -21.20 -3.61 -6.55
CA ALA A 309 -21.44 -5.03 -6.22
C ALA A 309 -22.90 -5.46 -6.47
N CYS A 310 -23.85 -4.52 -6.44
CA CYS A 310 -25.28 -4.81 -6.60
C CYS A 310 -25.65 -5.10 -8.07
N TRP A 311 -24.84 -4.69 -9.04
CA TRP A 311 -25.28 -4.65 -10.45
C TRP A 311 -25.24 -6.02 -11.14
N LYS A 312 -24.32 -6.88 -10.73
CA LYS A 312 -24.18 -8.23 -11.30
C LYS A 312 -25.00 -9.27 -10.56
N GLU A 313 -25.39 -8.96 -9.33
CA GLU A 313 -26.07 -9.88 -8.41
C GLU A 313 -25.27 -11.17 -8.15
N TRP A 314 -23.94 -11.09 -8.24
CA TRP A 314 -23.03 -12.20 -7.94
C TRP A 314 -22.77 -12.33 -6.42
N ASP A 315 -22.85 -11.22 -5.70
CA ASP A 315 -22.71 -11.16 -4.26
C ASP A 315 -24.09 -11.20 -3.61
N ASP A 316 -24.36 -12.19 -2.77
CA ASP A 316 -25.64 -12.31 -2.06
C ASP A 316 -25.68 -11.39 -0.83
N PRO A 317 -26.55 -10.37 -0.75
CA PRO A 317 -26.67 -9.49 0.41
C PRO A 317 -27.28 -10.19 1.63
N ARG A 318 -28.02 -11.29 1.46
CA ARG A 318 -28.69 -12.04 2.55
C ARG A 318 -27.73 -12.66 3.55
N VAL A 319 -26.44 -12.68 3.24
CA VAL A 319 -25.38 -13.11 4.16
C VAL A 319 -25.12 -12.09 5.28
N VAL A 320 -25.63 -10.86 5.15
CA VAL A 320 -25.48 -9.78 6.13
C VAL A 320 -26.81 -9.55 6.85
N PRO A 321 -26.90 -9.83 8.17
CA PRO A 321 -28.12 -9.61 8.94
C PRO A 321 -28.53 -8.13 8.97
N GLY A 322 -29.80 -7.84 8.66
CA GLY A 322 -30.37 -6.51 8.62
C GLY A 322 -30.07 -5.70 7.36
N MET A 323 -29.38 -6.29 6.38
CA MET A 323 -29.07 -5.67 5.07
C MET A 323 -29.26 -6.69 3.93
N GLU A 324 -30.34 -7.45 3.98
CA GLU A 324 -30.58 -8.58 3.09
C GLU A 324 -31.02 -8.19 1.67
N ASP A 325 -31.41 -6.93 1.46
CA ASP A 325 -31.88 -6.39 0.17
C ASP A 325 -30.81 -5.54 -0.51
N TYR A 326 -30.65 -5.67 -1.82
CA TYR A 326 -29.70 -4.84 -2.60
C TYR A 326 -29.94 -3.33 -2.44
N ALA A 327 -31.20 -2.91 -2.28
CA ALA A 327 -31.54 -1.50 -2.05
C ALA A 327 -30.89 -0.93 -0.79
N ALA A 328 -30.65 -1.76 0.24
CA ALA A 328 -29.97 -1.34 1.46
C ALA A 328 -28.48 -1.00 1.23
N TRP A 329 -27.90 -1.41 0.09
CA TRP A 329 -26.49 -1.24 -0.24
C TRP A 329 -26.20 -0.11 -1.24
N GLU A 330 -27.22 0.48 -1.86
CA GLU A 330 -27.04 1.48 -2.93
C GLU A 330 -26.34 2.75 -2.46
N SER A 331 -26.50 3.13 -1.19
CA SER A 331 -25.90 4.32 -0.58
C SER A 331 -24.92 3.98 0.53
N VAL A 332 -24.39 2.75 0.55
CA VAL A 332 -23.39 2.34 1.55
C VAL A 332 -22.01 2.76 1.06
N PRO A 333 -21.28 3.59 1.82
CA PRO A 333 -19.95 4.01 1.44
C PRO A 333 -18.96 2.84 1.54
N GLY A 334 -18.00 2.79 0.63
CA GLY A 334 -16.82 1.94 0.76
C GLY A 334 -15.76 2.57 1.68
N LEU A 335 -14.50 2.30 1.39
CA LEU A 335 -13.35 2.91 2.07
C LEU A 335 -12.97 4.28 1.50
N GLN A 336 -13.50 4.68 0.33
CA GLN A 336 -13.18 5.97 -0.31
C GLN A 336 -11.67 6.21 -0.52
N MET A 337 -10.92 5.13 -0.70
CA MET A 337 -9.46 5.14 -0.81
C MET A 337 -8.96 5.86 -2.08
N MET A 338 -9.84 6.03 -3.07
CA MET A 338 -9.56 6.74 -4.32
C MET A 338 -10.41 8.00 -4.46
N GLY A 339 -10.80 8.65 -3.36
CA GLY A 339 -11.72 9.79 -3.38
C GLY A 339 -13.05 9.39 -4.01
N ASP A 340 -13.44 10.07 -5.09
CA ASP A 340 -14.75 9.89 -5.71
C ASP A 340 -14.92 8.63 -6.55
N TYR A 341 -13.83 7.95 -6.88
CA TYR A 341 -13.88 6.82 -7.80
C TYR A 341 -14.46 5.55 -7.14
N SER A 342 -15.28 4.83 -7.90
CA SER A 342 -15.74 3.47 -7.61
C SER A 342 -15.31 2.51 -8.72
N VAL A 343 -15.21 1.22 -8.41
CA VAL A 343 -14.72 0.21 -9.36
C VAL A 343 -15.82 -0.80 -9.69
N PHE A 344 -15.96 -1.11 -10.97
CA PHE A 344 -16.75 -2.24 -11.47
C PHE A 344 -15.80 -3.28 -12.08
N VAL A 345 -15.60 -4.39 -11.35
CA VAL A 345 -14.69 -5.48 -11.73
C VAL A 345 -15.37 -6.52 -12.63
N HIS A 346 -14.58 -7.40 -13.23
CA HIS A 346 -14.97 -8.45 -14.18
C HIS A 346 -15.77 -7.87 -15.36
N TYR A 347 -15.39 -6.69 -15.83
CA TYR A 347 -16.07 -6.00 -16.92
C TYR A 347 -15.85 -6.75 -18.24
N GLU A 348 -16.95 -7.00 -18.93
CA GLU A 348 -17.00 -7.58 -20.28
C GLU A 348 -17.99 -6.73 -21.06
N GLU A 349 -17.53 -6.08 -22.12
CA GLU A 349 -18.31 -5.06 -22.82
C GLU A 349 -19.64 -5.61 -23.36
N GLU A 350 -19.58 -6.79 -23.99
CA GLU A 350 -20.75 -7.47 -24.56
C GLU A 350 -21.84 -7.78 -23.53
N GLN A 351 -21.45 -8.04 -22.28
CA GLN A 351 -22.37 -8.43 -21.22
C GLN A 351 -22.85 -7.23 -20.39
N TRP A 352 -21.96 -6.27 -20.12
CA TRP A 352 -22.16 -5.30 -19.04
C TRP A 352 -22.25 -3.84 -19.50
N ALA A 353 -21.91 -3.51 -20.74
CA ALA A 353 -21.84 -2.10 -21.19
C ALA A 353 -23.16 -1.33 -20.97
N THR A 354 -24.29 -1.88 -21.40
CA THR A 354 -25.61 -1.24 -21.23
C THR A 354 -25.95 -1.03 -19.76
N LYS A 355 -25.74 -2.06 -18.92
CA LYS A 355 -26.06 -1.98 -17.48
C LYS A 355 -25.16 -0.96 -16.77
N VAL A 356 -23.87 -0.97 -17.08
CA VAL A 356 -22.90 0.00 -16.52
C VAL A 356 -23.28 1.41 -16.94
N GLU A 357 -23.63 1.64 -18.20
CA GLU A 357 -24.02 2.97 -18.67
C GLU A 357 -25.30 3.47 -17.99
N GLU A 358 -26.32 2.62 -17.87
CA GLU A 358 -27.57 2.94 -17.16
C GLU A 358 -27.32 3.25 -15.68
N LYS A 359 -26.72 2.32 -14.95
CA LYS A 359 -26.52 2.44 -13.51
C LYS A 359 -25.53 3.53 -13.12
N SER A 360 -24.50 3.74 -13.93
CA SER A 360 -23.55 4.82 -13.65
C SER A 360 -24.14 6.21 -13.82
N ARG A 361 -25.25 6.40 -14.55
CA ARG A 361 -25.97 7.69 -14.61
C ARG A 361 -26.78 7.96 -13.34
N GLU A 362 -27.20 6.90 -12.65
CA GLU A 362 -27.94 6.96 -11.39
C GLU A 362 -27.00 7.20 -10.19
N MET A 363 -25.71 6.85 -10.32
CA MET A 363 -24.70 7.06 -9.29
C MET A 363 -24.42 8.55 -9.04
N GLU A 364 -24.17 8.91 -7.79
CA GLU A 364 -23.64 10.23 -7.44
C GLU A 364 -22.29 10.46 -8.16
N GLY A 365 -22.18 11.60 -8.86
CA GLY A 365 -21.00 11.92 -9.68
C GLY A 365 -21.00 11.29 -11.08
N GLY A 366 -21.93 10.37 -11.35
CA GLY A 366 -22.18 9.81 -12.66
C GLY A 366 -21.08 8.88 -13.19
N ARG A 367 -21.12 8.61 -14.51
CA ARG A 367 -20.15 7.75 -15.23
C ARG A 367 -18.68 8.12 -15.03
N ARG A 368 -18.38 9.40 -14.79
CA ARG A 368 -17.00 9.93 -14.66
C ARG A 368 -16.28 9.39 -13.42
N HIS A 369 -17.03 8.98 -12.40
CA HIS A 369 -16.51 8.46 -11.15
C HIS A 369 -16.52 6.92 -11.10
N LEU A 370 -16.75 6.26 -12.23
CA LEU A 370 -16.72 4.80 -12.32
C LEU A 370 -15.56 4.31 -13.19
N ILE A 371 -14.77 3.40 -12.65
CA ILE A 371 -13.70 2.71 -13.38
C ILE A 371 -14.13 1.27 -13.60
N THR A 372 -14.17 0.83 -14.86
CA THR A 372 -14.46 -0.55 -15.24
C THR A 372 -13.17 -1.32 -15.47
N LEU A 373 -13.00 -2.48 -14.83
CA LEU A 373 -11.81 -3.33 -14.96
C LEU A 373 -12.18 -4.70 -15.51
N ARG A 374 -11.52 -5.10 -16.60
CA ARG A 374 -11.54 -6.48 -17.11
C ARG A 374 -10.64 -7.39 -16.27
N ASP A 375 -10.76 -8.70 -16.47
CA ASP A 375 -9.98 -9.71 -15.73
C ASP A 375 -8.47 -9.62 -15.98
N ASP A 376 -8.06 -9.27 -17.20
CA ASP A 376 -6.67 -9.08 -17.61
C ASP A 376 -6.09 -7.71 -17.19
N GLN A 377 -6.88 -6.88 -16.50
CA GLN A 377 -6.51 -5.53 -16.10
C GLN A 377 -6.32 -5.40 -14.59
N ALA A 378 -5.46 -4.45 -14.24
CA ALA A 378 -5.31 -3.94 -12.89
C ALA A 378 -5.42 -2.40 -12.91
N LEU A 379 -5.86 -1.81 -11.81
CA LEU A 379 -5.83 -0.36 -11.60
C LEU A 379 -4.71 -0.04 -10.61
N PHE A 380 -3.67 0.64 -11.07
CA PHE A 380 -2.71 1.26 -10.19
C PHE A 380 -3.27 2.58 -9.66
N VAL A 381 -3.17 2.77 -8.35
CA VAL A 381 -3.58 3.99 -7.64
C VAL A 381 -2.34 4.61 -7.02
N ASN A 382 -2.07 5.88 -7.33
CA ASN A 382 -1.06 6.70 -6.70
C ASN A 382 -1.74 7.92 -6.07
N GLY A 383 -2.13 7.81 -4.80
CA GLY A 383 -2.80 8.91 -4.10
C GLY A 383 -1.91 10.10 -3.80
N ARG A 384 -0.58 9.92 -3.78
CA ARG A 384 0.35 11.07 -3.63
C ARG A 384 0.27 12.01 -4.84
N GLN A 385 0.12 11.43 -6.03
CA GLN A 385 -0.03 12.18 -7.29
C GLN A 385 -1.51 12.34 -7.70
N ARG A 386 -2.44 11.76 -6.92
CA ARG A 386 -3.88 11.66 -7.23
C ARG A 386 -4.12 11.12 -8.64
N GLN A 387 -3.38 10.08 -8.99
CA GLN A 387 -3.41 9.46 -10.30
C GLN A 387 -3.92 8.02 -10.19
N VAL A 388 -4.76 7.62 -11.14
CA VAL A 388 -5.08 6.22 -11.41
C VAL A 388 -4.60 5.85 -12.81
N GLN A 389 -4.15 4.61 -13.00
CA GLN A 389 -3.72 4.09 -14.29
C GLN A 389 -4.18 2.65 -14.45
N ILE A 390 -4.84 2.35 -15.58
CA ILE A 390 -5.17 0.97 -15.93
C ILE A 390 -3.92 0.31 -16.53
N LEU A 391 -3.51 -0.79 -15.93
CA LEU A 391 -2.44 -1.66 -16.38
C LEU A 391 -3.06 -2.88 -17.06
N SER A 392 -2.64 -3.19 -18.27
CA SER A 392 -3.13 -4.34 -19.02
C SER A 392 -1.97 -5.14 -19.59
N ASN A 393 -2.17 -6.44 -19.79
CA ASN A 393 -1.21 -7.37 -20.37
C ASN A 393 -0.89 -7.14 -21.83
N LEU A 394 -1.18 -5.94 -22.38
CA LEU A 394 -0.99 -5.62 -23.79
C LEU A 394 0.35 -6.19 -24.22
N VAL A 395 0.25 -7.28 -24.98
CA VAL A 395 1.37 -7.90 -25.60
C VAL A 395 1.85 -6.82 -26.56
N THR A 396 2.87 -6.06 -26.16
CA THR A 396 3.70 -5.24 -27.04
C THR A 396 4.49 -6.18 -27.96
N SER A 397 3.82 -7.11 -28.63
CA SER A 397 4.34 -7.92 -29.73
C SER A 397 4.22 -7.20 -31.07
N VAL A 398 3.84 -5.91 -31.08
CA VAL A 398 3.96 -5.05 -32.27
C VAL A 398 4.97 -3.91 -32.08
N GLU A 399 5.26 -3.48 -30.85
CA GLU A 399 6.13 -2.30 -30.64
C GLU A 399 7.58 -2.61 -30.26
N LYS A 400 7.90 -3.81 -29.74
CA LYS A 400 9.32 -4.20 -29.57
C LYS A 400 10.00 -4.60 -30.88
N GLU A 401 9.25 -4.95 -31.93
CA GLU A 401 9.85 -5.28 -33.24
C GLU A 401 10.26 -4.01 -34.00
N PHE A 402 9.53 -2.89 -33.84
CA PHE A 402 9.89 -1.59 -34.41
C PHE A 402 11.08 -0.91 -33.71
N ALA A 403 11.29 -1.15 -32.41
CA ALA A 403 12.45 -0.64 -31.68
C ALA A 403 13.75 -1.43 -31.92
N SER A 404 13.68 -2.54 -32.68
CA SER A 404 14.84 -3.35 -33.08
C SER A 404 15.25 -3.17 -34.55
N GLN A 405 14.46 -2.40 -35.32
CA GLN A 405 14.71 -2.09 -36.73
C GLN A 405 14.98 -0.59 -36.99
N LEU A 406 15.18 0.19 -35.93
CA LEU A 406 15.80 1.53 -35.93
C LEU A 406 17.07 1.46 -35.09
#